data_AF-A0A2S7Y532-F1
#
_entry.id   AF-A0A2S7Y532-F1
#
_cell.length_a   1.000
_cell.length_b   1.000
_cell.length_c   1.000
_cell.angle_alpha   90.00
_cell.angle_beta   90.00
_cell.angle_gamma   90.00
#
_symmetry.space_group_name_H-M   'P 1'
#
loop_
_entity.id
_entity.type
_entity.pdbx_description
1 polymer ?
#
loop_
_entity_poly.entity_id
_entity_poly.type
_entity_poly.pdbx_seq_one_letter_code
_entity_poly.pdbx_strand_id
1 'polypeptide(L)'
;MVLYALSCHYVRVLLARRAKQLRILLSNDVLPFQSQWITSIRAAHVAFVGLLQPGLRSNGKPASPRSDARAEEEEAELLASPSGPPEGNQSTYTSEDGPAEETRRLLLPIISTTYEAALAKLRARNGNLELSSEPLDDKLEACGTALVLLEELFHTVMGNEAPHTVPRKPHDFGALEDVPPWLVRYLARVTSATPSKLWRRRVMAFLNQVPFDFLRLVQRALDCMPVEESPAQSRGADDDDEEEPLPLEAAHKPAMNIFAHWLVLVMLLDGVWWIGDIGHWELGRIIHFIETQGFVLDLAEGETWWPETMCAIKSTLGGAA
;
A
#
# COMPACT_ATOMS: atom_id res chain seq x y z
N MET A 1 12.28 3.49 -11.37
CA MET A 1 11.27 2.53 -11.85
C MET A 1 9.98 2.60 -11.04
N VAL A 2 9.99 2.29 -9.74
CA VAL A 2 8.77 2.35 -8.88
C VAL A 2 8.08 3.72 -8.90
N LEU A 3 8.83 4.82 -8.69
CA LEU A 3 8.29 6.18 -8.76
C LEU A 3 7.62 6.50 -10.11
N TYR A 4 8.22 6.08 -11.21
CA TYR A 4 7.67 6.28 -12.55
C TYR A 4 6.38 5.48 -12.76
N ALA A 5 6.34 4.23 -12.30
CA ALA A 5 5.14 3.39 -12.37
C ALA A 5 3.98 3.98 -11.54
N LEU A 6 4.25 4.42 -10.31
CA LEU A 6 3.26 5.04 -9.44
C LEU A 6 2.77 6.39 -9.98
N SER A 7 3.68 7.26 -10.43
CA SER A 7 3.27 8.54 -11.04
C SER A 7 2.48 8.35 -12.32
N CYS A 8 2.85 7.39 -13.17
CA CYS A 8 2.07 7.03 -14.35
C CYS A 8 0.66 6.53 -13.96
N HIS A 9 0.57 5.64 -12.97
CA HIS A 9 -0.72 5.18 -12.42
C HIS A 9 -1.56 6.34 -11.90
N TYR A 10 -0.97 7.24 -11.11
CA TYR A 10 -1.64 8.42 -10.58
C TYR A 10 -2.18 9.33 -11.69
N VAL A 11 -1.40 9.57 -12.76
CA VAL A 11 -1.87 10.35 -13.92
C VAL A 11 -3.06 9.67 -14.59
N ARG A 12 -3.03 8.34 -14.78
CA ARG A 12 -4.18 7.60 -15.33
C ARG A 12 -5.41 7.69 -14.42
N VAL A 13 -5.23 7.63 -13.11
CA VAL A 13 -6.31 7.81 -12.13
C VAL A 13 -6.93 9.19 -12.26
N LEU A 14 -6.09 10.23 -12.37
CA LEU A 14 -6.56 11.60 -12.57
C LEU A 14 -7.36 11.74 -13.88
N LEU A 15 -6.86 11.14 -14.96
CA LEU A 15 -7.56 11.13 -16.26
C LEU A 15 -8.90 10.41 -16.17
N ALA A 16 -8.95 9.21 -15.58
CA ALA A 16 -10.18 8.44 -15.41
C ALA A 16 -11.23 9.20 -14.59
N ARG A 17 -10.82 9.86 -13.50
CA ARG A 17 -11.73 10.68 -12.69
C ARG A 17 -12.27 11.88 -13.47
N ARG A 18 -11.41 12.59 -14.21
CA ARG A 18 -11.82 13.73 -15.04
C ARG A 18 -12.74 13.29 -16.18
N ALA A 19 -12.46 12.16 -16.81
CA ALA A 19 -13.30 11.58 -17.85
C ALA A 19 -14.68 11.20 -17.31
N LYS A 20 -14.76 10.57 -16.12
CA LYS A 20 -16.04 10.27 -15.43
C LYS A 20 -16.85 11.55 -15.15
N GLN A 21 -16.20 12.62 -14.67
CA GLN A 21 -16.85 13.92 -14.43
C GLN A 21 -17.39 14.55 -15.73
N LEU A 22 -16.62 14.45 -16.81
CA LEU A 22 -16.96 15.02 -18.12
C LEU A 22 -17.82 14.08 -18.99
N ARG A 23 -18.12 12.86 -18.51
CA ARG A 23 -18.78 11.78 -19.25
C ARG A 23 -18.11 11.46 -20.59
N ILE A 24 -16.79 11.50 -20.61
CA ILE A 24 -15.96 11.13 -21.76
C ILE A 24 -15.51 9.69 -21.57
N LEU A 25 -15.56 8.89 -22.64
CA LEU A 25 -15.05 7.53 -22.65
C LEU A 25 -13.55 7.55 -22.98
N LEU A 26 -12.72 6.95 -22.12
CA LEU A 26 -11.28 6.85 -22.34
C LEU A 26 -10.93 5.56 -23.09
N SER A 27 -9.86 5.60 -23.90
CA SER A 27 -9.29 4.36 -24.43
C SER A 27 -8.79 3.48 -23.28
N ASN A 28 -8.96 2.17 -23.42
CA ASN A 28 -8.49 1.18 -22.45
C ASN A 28 -6.99 1.31 -22.13
N ASP A 29 -6.18 1.79 -23.06
CA ASP A 29 -4.73 2.00 -22.87
C ASP A 29 -4.39 3.11 -21.86
N VAL A 30 -5.33 4.01 -21.62
CA VAL A 30 -5.19 5.19 -20.75
C VAL A 30 -5.81 4.93 -19.38
N LEU A 31 -6.65 3.91 -19.24
CA LEU A 31 -7.26 3.54 -17.98
C LEU A 31 -6.21 3.03 -16.98
N PRO A 32 -6.37 3.31 -15.68
CA PRO A 32 -5.52 2.72 -14.65
C PRO A 32 -5.55 1.20 -14.74
N PHE A 33 -4.40 0.57 -15.03
CA PHE A 33 -4.30 -0.87 -14.99
C PHE A 33 -4.49 -1.35 -13.55
N GLN A 34 -5.39 -2.32 -13.35
CA GLN A 34 -5.60 -2.96 -12.06
C GLN A 34 -4.25 -3.42 -11.51
N SER A 35 -4.01 -3.18 -10.22
CA SER A 35 -2.84 -3.67 -9.45
C SER A 35 -1.43 -3.28 -9.93
N GLN A 36 -1.26 -2.62 -11.08
CA GLN A 36 0.05 -2.42 -11.72
C GLN A 36 1.07 -1.77 -10.78
N TRP A 37 0.61 -0.83 -9.96
CA TRP A 37 1.44 -0.13 -8.99
C TRP A 37 1.91 -1.07 -7.85
N ILE A 38 1.07 -1.99 -7.38
CA ILE A 38 1.41 -3.03 -6.38
C ILE A 38 2.47 -3.96 -6.97
N THR A 39 2.24 -4.48 -8.18
CA THR A 39 3.19 -5.35 -8.88
C THR A 39 4.52 -4.65 -9.10
N SER A 40 4.52 -3.37 -9.46
CA SER A 40 5.74 -2.58 -9.70
C SER A 40 6.59 -2.41 -8.44
N ILE A 41 5.95 -2.17 -7.29
CA ILE A 41 6.63 -2.09 -5.99
C ILE A 41 7.23 -3.45 -5.63
N ARG A 42 6.41 -4.51 -5.72
CA ARG A 42 6.84 -5.86 -5.35
C ARG A 42 7.94 -6.39 -6.26
N ALA A 43 7.87 -6.14 -7.56
CA ALA A 43 8.90 -6.53 -8.52
C ALA A 43 10.26 -5.91 -8.19
N ALA A 44 10.29 -4.62 -7.83
CA ALA A 44 11.51 -3.95 -7.41
C ALA A 44 12.07 -4.55 -6.11
N HIS A 45 11.21 -4.88 -5.15
CA HIS A 45 11.62 -5.52 -3.90
C HIS A 45 12.15 -6.95 -4.12
N VAL A 46 11.47 -7.77 -4.93
CA VAL A 46 11.91 -9.13 -5.25
C VAL A 46 13.23 -9.12 -6.02
N ALA A 47 13.41 -8.19 -6.97
CA ALA A 47 14.68 -8.00 -7.65
C ALA A 47 15.81 -7.65 -6.66
N PHE A 48 15.52 -6.76 -5.70
CA PHE A 48 16.46 -6.45 -4.63
C PHE A 48 16.79 -7.69 -3.79
N VAL A 49 15.80 -8.45 -3.31
CA VAL A 49 16.02 -9.68 -2.53
C VAL A 49 16.80 -10.73 -3.32
N GLY A 50 16.54 -10.86 -4.62
CA GLY A 50 17.27 -11.78 -5.50
C GLY A 50 18.76 -11.44 -5.63
N LEU A 51 19.11 -10.15 -5.60
CA LEU A 51 20.52 -9.71 -5.55
C LEU A 51 21.24 -10.12 -4.26
N LEU A 52 20.52 -10.51 -3.22
CA LEU A 52 21.08 -10.88 -1.92
C LEU A 52 21.22 -12.39 -1.73
N GLN A 53 20.76 -13.19 -2.69
CA GLN A 53 20.84 -14.63 -2.59
C GLN A 53 22.26 -15.12 -2.94
N PRO A 54 22.94 -15.83 -2.02
CA PRO A 54 24.26 -16.39 -2.30
C PRO A 54 24.11 -17.57 -3.28
N GLY A 55 24.27 -17.30 -4.57
CA GLY A 55 24.12 -18.32 -5.62
C GLY A 55 24.48 -17.87 -7.03
N LEU A 56 24.38 -16.58 -7.35
CA LEU A 56 24.88 -16.01 -8.59
C LEU A 56 26.40 -15.74 -8.49
N ARG A 57 27.22 -16.79 -8.42
CA ARG A 57 28.68 -16.62 -8.37
C ARG A 57 29.29 -16.41 -9.76
N SER A 58 29.99 -15.29 -9.94
CA SER A 58 31.20 -15.21 -10.75
C SER A 58 32.40 -15.50 -9.85
N ASN A 59 33.39 -16.22 -10.38
CA ASN A 59 34.55 -16.70 -9.67
C ASN A 59 35.62 -15.58 -9.57
N GLY A 60 35.41 -14.61 -8.67
CA GLY A 60 36.30 -13.47 -8.45
C GLY A 60 36.91 -13.47 -7.04
N LYS A 61 38.21 -13.17 -6.92
CA LYS A 61 38.94 -13.09 -5.64
C LYS A 61 38.42 -11.92 -4.77
N PRO A 62 38.37 -12.06 -3.44
CA PRO A 62 37.91 -11.00 -2.55
C PRO A 62 38.94 -9.87 -2.43
N ALA A 63 38.51 -8.63 -2.70
CA ALA A 63 39.19 -7.42 -2.27
C ALA A 63 38.46 -6.85 -1.04
N SER A 64 39.19 -6.68 0.06
CA SER A 64 38.64 -6.15 1.31
C SER A 64 38.36 -4.64 1.20
N PRO A 65 37.15 -4.14 1.50
CA PRO A 65 36.92 -2.72 1.67
C PRO A 65 37.01 -2.33 3.14
N ARG A 66 37.86 -1.35 3.44
CA ARG A 66 37.80 -0.58 4.69
C ARG A 66 36.48 0.20 4.73
N SER A 67 35.68 -0.02 5.76
CA SER A 67 34.52 0.82 6.08
C SER A 67 35.01 2.04 6.86
N ASP A 68 34.91 3.23 6.24
CA ASP A 68 35.08 4.51 6.92
C ASP A 68 33.71 5.00 7.37
N ALA A 69 33.43 4.84 8.67
CA ALA A 69 32.17 5.24 9.33
C ALA A 69 31.80 6.73 9.14
N ARG A 70 32.75 7.57 8.72
CA ARG A 70 32.56 9.01 8.51
C ARG A 70 31.86 9.34 7.18
N ALA A 71 32.02 8.50 6.15
CA ALA A 71 31.29 8.63 4.89
C ALA A 71 29.82 8.22 5.04
N GLU A 72 29.50 7.40 6.04
CA GLU A 72 28.15 6.90 6.32
C GLU A 72 27.25 7.96 6.95
N GLU A 73 27.80 8.90 7.73
CA GLU A 73 27.08 10.07 8.25
C GLU A 73 26.88 11.13 7.17
N GLU A 74 27.90 11.43 6.37
CA GLU A 74 27.87 12.50 5.36
C GLU A 74 26.93 12.15 4.17
N GLU A 75 26.86 10.89 3.75
CA GLU A 75 25.92 10.44 2.70
C GLU A 75 24.47 10.28 3.22
N ALA A 76 24.30 10.09 4.53
CA ALA A 76 23.00 10.15 5.19
C ALA A 76 22.49 11.60 5.33
N GLU A 77 23.41 12.56 5.51
CA GLU A 77 23.14 14.01 5.59
C GLU A 77 22.83 14.62 4.22
N LEU A 78 23.52 14.20 3.16
CA LEU A 78 23.29 14.68 1.79
C LEU A 78 21.99 14.17 1.14
N LEU A 79 21.35 13.15 1.72
CA LEU A 79 20.12 12.50 1.21
C LEU A 79 18.96 12.50 2.22
N ALA A 80 19.15 13.12 3.39
CA ALA A 80 18.09 13.71 4.18
C ALA A 80 17.89 15.13 3.65
N SER A 81 16.65 15.57 3.44
CA SER A 81 16.39 16.98 3.09
C SER A 81 17.12 17.89 4.09
N PRO A 82 17.73 19.01 3.63
CA PRO A 82 18.59 19.81 4.47
C PRO A 82 17.81 20.28 5.70
N SER A 83 18.32 19.93 6.88
CA SER A 83 17.90 20.56 8.14
C SER A 83 18.38 22.01 8.09
N GLY A 84 17.54 22.92 7.60
CA GLY A 84 17.79 24.35 7.65
C GLY A 84 17.94 24.84 9.10
N PRO A 85 18.60 25.99 9.33
CA PRO A 85 18.87 26.51 10.65
C PRO A 85 17.57 26.86 11.39
N PRO A 86 17.58 26.88 12.75
CA PRO A 86 16.38 27.10 13.52
C PRO A 86 16.13 28.59 13.65
N GLU A 87 15.33 29.21 12.78
CA GLU A 87 14.75 30.53 13.07
C GLU A 87 13.64 30.94 12.09
N GLY A 88 12.46 31.25 12.65
CA GLY A 88 11.52 32.25 12.10
C GLY A 88 10.47 31.80 11.09
N ASN A 89 9.24 31.56 11.56
CA ASN A 89 7.95 31.76 10.88
C ASN A 89 7.97 31.87 9.33
N GLN A 90 7.85 30.74 8.62
CA GLN A 90 6.97 30.58 7.44
C GLN A 90 6.98 29.14 6.92
N SER A 91 5.79 28.56 6.82
CA SER A 91 5.47 27.21 6.35
C SER A 91 5.80 27.02 4.88
N THR A 92 6.98 26.52 4.54
CA THR A 92 7.33 26.27 3.14
C THR A 92 8.00 24.92 2.97
N TYR A 93 7.22 23.97 2.44
CA TYR A 93 7.59 22.66 1.87
C TYR A 93 7.97 21.51 2.82
N THR A 94 6.97 20.72 3.23
CA THR A 94 7.15 19.28 3.51
C THR A 94 6.04 18.42 2.86
N SER A 95 5.69 18.71 1.59
CA SER A 95 4.76 17.88 0.80
C SER A 95 5.27 16.47 0.49
N GLU A 96 6.53 16.15 0.82
CA GLU A 96 7.20 14.95 0.29
C GLU A 96 7.15 13.71 1.19
N ASP A 97 6.53 13.78 2.37
CA ASP A 97 6.57 12.68 3.34
C ASP A 97 5.21 12.05 3.68
N GLY A 98 4.10 12.79 3.57
CA GLY A 98 2.80 12.30 4.07
C GLY A 98 1.60 13.09 3.54
N PRO A 99 0.62 13.42 4.41
CA PRO A 99 -0.68 13.90 3.96
C PRO A 99 -0.62 15.34 3.45
N ALA A 100 -1.46 15.66 2.47
CA ALA A 100 -1.76 17.03 2.10
C ALA A 100 -2.32 17.80 3.31
N GLU A 101 -2.19 19.13 3.33
CA GLU A 101 -2.52 19.94 4.51
C GLU A 101 -3.97 19.73 5.00
N GLU A 102 -4.93 19.64 4.10
CA GLU A 102 -6.34 19.37 4.46
C GLU A 102 -6.52 17.97 5.06
N THR A 103 -5.92 16.95 4.44
CA THR A 103 -5.93 15.56 4.93
C THR A 103 -5.27 15.45 6.31
N ARG A 104 -4.18 16.18 6.51
CA ARG A 104 -3.47 16.25 7.80
C ARG A 104 -4.33 16.90 8.88
N ARG A 105 -5.08 17.95 8.54
CA ARG A 105 -5.88 18.70 9.51
C ARG A 105 -7.20 18.01 9.86
N LEU A 106 -7.81 17.33 8.88
CA LEU A 106 -9.20 16.86 9.00
C LEU A 106 -9.30 15.34 9.08
N LEU A 107 -8.60 14.60 8.23
CA LEU A 107 -8.71 13.13 8.19
C LEU A 107 -7.80 12.45 9.21
N LEU A 108 -6.56 12.90 9.33
CA LEU A 108 -5.57 12.26 10.22
C LEU A 108 -6.02 12.20 11.68
N PRO A 109 -6.59 13.27 12.30
CA PRO A 109 -7.07 13.18 13.68
C PRO A 109 -8.20 12.15 13.86
N ILE A 110 -9.10 12.05 12.88
CA ILE A 110 -10.19 11.07 12.89
C ILE A 110 -9.63 9.65 12.84
N ILE A 111 -8.68 9.39 11.95
CA ILE A 111 -8.03 8.08 11.87
C ILE A 111 -7.31 7.78 13.19
N SER A 112 -6.53 8.72 13.73
CA SER A 112 -5.76 8.52 14.96
C SER A 112 -6.62 8.17 16.18
N THR A 113 -7.89 8.60 16.20
CA THR A 113 -8.82 8.34 17.30
C THR A 113 -9.70 7.11 17.07
N THR A 114 -9.82 6.64 15.82
CA THR A 114 -10.74 5.54 15.47
C THR A 114 -10.03 4.25 15.04
N TYR A 115 -8.74 4.29 14.72
CA TYR A 115 -8.03 3.13 14.15
C TYR A 115 -7.98 1.94 15.12
N GLU A 116 -7.80 2.14 16.43
CA GLU A 116 -7.73 1.04 17.40
C GLU A 116 -9.04 0.23 17.44
N ALA A 117 -10.17 0.94 17.50
CA ALA A 117 -11.49 0.31 17.45
C ALA A 117 -11.74 -0.39 16.11
N ALA A 118 -11.29 0.19 15.00
CA ALA A 118 -11.39 -0.41 13.68
C ALA A 118 -10.56 -1.70 13.56
N LEU A 119 -9.31 -1.69 14.04
CA LEU A 119 -8.45 -2.88 14.07
C LEU A 119 -8.98 -3.96 15.01
N ALA A 120 -9.55 -3.59 16.16
CA ALA A 120 -10.19 -4.56 17.05
C ALA A 120 -11.36 -5.28 16.36
N LYS A 121 -12.18 -4.55 15.61
CA LYS A 121 -13.28 -5.12 14.80
C LYS A 121 -12.76 -5.98 13.65
N LEU A 122 -11.72 -5.53 12.94
CA LEU A 122 -11.06 -6.31 11.89
C LEU A 122 -10.52 -7.64 12.45
N ARG A 123 -9.82 -7.60 13.59
CA ARG A 123 -9.31 -8.78 14.27
C ARG A 123 -10.43 -9.72 14.70
N ALA A 124 -11.51 -9.22 15.29
CA ALA A 124 -12.64 -10.05 15.70
C ALA A 124 -13.26 -10.80 14.50
N ARG A 125 -13.37 -10.15 13.35
CA ARG A 125 -13.88 -10.78 12.11
C ARG A 125 -12.93 -11.83 11.56
N ASN A 126 -11.62 -11.58 11.64
CA ASN A 126 -10.60 -12.50 11.16
C ASN A 126 -10.33 -13.66 12.14
N GLY A 127 -10.52 -13.46 13.45
CA GLY A 127 -10.33 -14.49 14.49
C GLY A 127 -11.41 -15.57 14.49
N ASN A 128 -12.60 -15.28 13.97
CA ASN A 128 -13.63 -16.28 13.73
C ASN A 128 -13.21 -17.36 12.70
N LEU A 129 -12.12 -17.13 11.94
CA LEU A 129 -11.58 -18.12 11.00
C LEU A 129 -10.66 -19.15 11.67
N GLU A 130 -10.09 -18.88 12.85
CA GLU A 130 -9.22 -19.82 13.59
C GLU A 130 -10.00 -20.94 14.30
N LEU A 131 -11.31 -20.79 14.46
CA LEU A 131 -12.18 -21.74 15.16
C LEU A 131 -12.71 -22.89 14.28
N SER A 132 -12.41 -22.87 12.98
CA SER A 132 -12.74 -23.99 12.08
C SER A 132 -11.69 -25.10 12.25
N SER A 133 -12.10 -26.27 12.76
CA SER A 133 -11.27 -27.44 13.06
C SER A 133 -10.68 -28.17 11.84
N GLU A 134 -10.51 -27.48 10.71
CA GLU A 134 -9.86 -27.99 9.50
C GLU A 134 -8.39 -27.53 9.47
N PRO A 135 -7.47 -28.25 8.79
CA PRO A 135 -6.10 -27.77 8.63
C PRO A 135 -6.13 -26.33 8.10
N LEU A 136 -5.49 -25.42 8.84
CA LEU A 136 -5.48 -23.99 8.53
C LEU A 136 -5.01 -23.81 7.08
N ASP A 137 -5.90 -23.30 6.22
CA ASP A 137 -5.57 -23.00 4.83
C ASP A 137 -4.39 -22.01 4.81
N ASP A 138 -3.29 -22.36 4.15
CA ASP A 138 -2.07 -21.52 4.04
C ASP A 138 -2.40 -20.07 3.64
N LYS A 139 -3.47 -19.89 2.86
CA LYS A 139 -3.99 -18.57 2.44
C LYS A 139 -4.59 -17.76 3.59
N LEU A 140 -5.25 -18.41 4.54
CA LEU A 140 -5.80 -17.78 5.75
C LEU A 140 -4.68 -17.43 6.73
N GLU A 141 -3.68 -18.29 6.89
CA GLU A 141 -2.48 -17.99 7.66
C GLU A 141 -1.75 -16.76 7.09
N ALA A 142 -1.64 -16.68 5.75
CA ALA A 142 -1.08 -15.52 5.07
C ALA A 142 -1.86 -14.23 5.37
N CYS A 143 -3.20 -14.31 5.46
CA CYS A 143 -4.04 -13.18 5.89
C CYS A 143 -3.82 -12.81 7.35
N GLY A 144 -3.71 -13.79 8.26
CA GLY A 144 -3.39 -13.55 9.67
C GLY A 144 -2.05 -12.83 9.84
N THR A 145 -1.03 -13.28 9.13
CA THR A 145 0.30 -12.61 9.12
C THR A 145 0.20 -11.18 8.60
N ALA A 146 -0.54 -10.94 7.51
CA ALA A 146 -0.75 -9.61 6.98
C ALA A 146 -1.51 -8.69 7.94
N LEU A 147 -2.46 -9.22 8.70
CA LEU A 147 -3.19 -8.48 9.73
C LEU A 147 -2.26 -8.01 10.86
N VAL A 148 -1.41 -8.88 11.39
CA VAL A 148 -0.43 -8.52 12.43
C VAL A 148 0.49 -7.39 11.95
N LEU A 149 1.03 -7.52 10.73
CA LEU A 149 1.87 -6.48 10.12
C LEU A 149 1.13 -5.15 9.93
N LEU A 150 -0.16 -5.20 9.59
CA LEU A 150 -0.99 -4.02 9.44
C LEU A 150 -1.20 -3.31 10.79
N GLU A 151 -1.47 -4.06 11.85
CA GLU A 151 -1.65 -3.53 13.20
C GLU A 151 -0.37 -2.84 13.71
N GLU A 152 0.78 -3.49 13.53
CA GLU A 152 2.09 -2.90 13.84
C GLU A 152 2.33 -1.61 13.04
N LEU A 153 1.96 -1.59 11.77
CA LEU A 153 2.09 -0.43 10.92
C LEU A 153 1.24 0.74 11.40
N PHE A 154 -0.02 0.51 11.77
CA PHE A 154 -0.90 1.55 12.32
C PHE A 154 -0.31 2.15 13.61
N HIS A 155 0.12 1.32 14.56
CA HIS A 155 0.77 1.80 15.78
C HIS A 155 2.04 2.61 15.47
N THR A 156 2.85 2.16 14.50
CA THR A 156 4.09 2.85 14.13
C THR A 156 3.84 4.19 13.41
N VAL A 157 2.80 4.28 12.60
CA VAL A 157 2.44 5.52 11.88
C VAL A 157 1.77 6.51 12.82
N MET A 158 0.87 6.05 13.68
CA MET A 158 0.07 6.89 14.58
C MET A 158 0.78 7.25 15.88
N GLY A 159 1.58 6.33 16.44
CA GLY A 159 2.22 6.49 17.74
C GLY A 159 3.39 7.49 17.78
N ASN A 160 3.80 8.02 16.62
CA ASN A 160 4.98 8.89 16.45
C ASN A 160 6.28 8.33 17.09
N GLU A 161 6.28 7.07 17.50
CA GLU A 161 7.43 6.39 18.04
C GLU A 161 8.47 6.26 16.91
N ALA A 162 9.70 6.70 17.21
CA ALA A 162 10.83 6.25 16.41
C ALA A 162 10.81 4.72 16.48
N PRO A 163 10.96 3.99 15.36
CA PRO A 163 10.82 2.54 15.35
C PRO A 163 11.67 1.95 16.49
N HIS A 164 11.01 1.47 17.54
CA HIS A 164 11.65 0.80 18.70
C HIS A 164 12.08 -0.63 18.34
N THR A 165 12.23 -0.93 17.05
CA THR A 165 13.09 -2.00 16.63
C THR A 165 14.51 -1.52 16.87
N VAL A 166 15.18 -2.12 17.87
CA VAL A 166 16.65 -2.26 17.89
C VAL A 166 17.09 -2.34 16.44
N PRO A 167 18.03 -1.50 15.94
CA PRO A 167 18.44 -1.56 14.55
C PRO A 167 18.82 -3.01 14.30
N ARG A 168 17.91 -3.75 13.67
CA ARG A 168 18.17 -5.12 13.24
C ARG A 168 19.37 -4.89 12.37
N LYS A 169 20.55 -5.35 12.83
CA LYS A 169 21.83 -5.15 12.14
C LYS A 169 21.48 -5.23 10.66
N PRO A 170 21.78 -4.19 9.85
CA PRO A 170 21.40 -4.17 8.45
C PRO A 170 21.66 -5.58 7.98
N HIS A 171 20.59 -6.27 7.56
CA HIS A 171 20.71 -7.68 7.20
C HIS A 171 22.00 -7.76 6.41
N ASP A 172 22.93 -8.64 6.80
CA ASP A 172 24.07 -8.92 5.93
C ASP A 172 23.41 -9.40 4.66
N PHE A 173 23.24 -8.44 3.75
CA PHE A 173 22.36 -8.52 2.62
C PHE A 173 23.20 -9.30 1.65
N GLY A 174 23.29 -10.62 1.90
CA GLY A 174 24.35 -11.54 1.48
C GLY A 174 24.94 -11.06 0.17
N ALA A 175 25.98 -10.23 0.29
CA ALA A 175 26.41 -9.47 -0.85
C ALA A 175 26.97 -10.51 -1.81
N LEU A 176 26.49 -10.53 -3.05
CA LEU A 176 27.40 -10.95 -4.11
C LEU A 176 28.70 -10.16 -3.86
N GLU A 177 29.82 -10.85 -3.75
CA GLU A 177 31.13 -10.25 -3.44
C GLU A 177 31.48 -9.11 -4.43
N ASP A 178 30.76 -9.04 -5.56
CA ASP A 178 30.88 -8.08 -6.66
C ASP A 178 29.93 -6.88 -6.61
N VAL A 179 28.99 -6.78 -5.66
CA VAL A 179 28.03 -5.65 -5.60
C VAL A 179 28.51 -4.57 -4.61
N PRO A 180 28.69 -3.31 -5.06
CA PRO A 180 29.11 -2.23 -4.16
C PRO A 180 28.15 -2.04 -2.99
N PRO A 181 28.63 -1.93 -1.73
CA PRO A 181 27.77 -1.77 -0.55
C PRO A 181 26.82 -0.57 -0.60
N TRP A 182 27.26 0.54 -1.21
CA TRP A 182 26.42 1.74 -1.40
C TRP A 182 25.18 1.44 -2.25
N LEU A 183 25.32 0.59 -3.28
CA LEU A 183 24.21 0.22 -4.17
C LEU A 183 23.19 -0.64 -3.45
N VAL A 184 23.65 -1.61 -2.65
CA VAL A 184 22.78 -2.44 -1.79
C VAL A 184 22.01 -1.56 -0.82
N ARG A 185 22.68 -0.62 -0.15
CA ARG A 185 22.03 0.34 0.77
C ARG A 185 21.03 1.25 0.06
N TYR A 186 21.39 1.76 -1.12
CA TYR A 186 20.51 2.58 -1.93
C TYR A 186 19.25 1.81 -2.33
N LEU A 187 19.40 0.59 -2.86
CA LEU A 187 18.27 -0.25 -3.26
C LEU A 187 17.40 -0.64 -2.06
N ALA A 188 18.01 -0.97 -0.93
CA ALA A 188 17.27 -1.28 0.30
C ALA A 188 16.42 -0.09 0.77
N ARG A 189 16.95 1.14 0.66
CA ARG A 189 16.21 2.37 0.98
C ARG A 189 15.10 2.69 -0.01
N VAL A 190 15.33 2.50 -1.31
CA VAL A 190 14.36 2.82 -2.37
C VAL A 190 13.23 1.79 -2.45
N THR A 191 13.52 0.53 -2.10
CA THR A 191 12.52 -0.55 -2.02
C THR A 191 11.88 -0.67 -0.64
N SER A 192 12.11 0.28 0.26
CA SER A 192 11.61 0.24 1.65
C SER A 192 11.96 -1.06 2.41
N ALA A 193 13.04 -1.75 2.01
CA ALA A 193 13.53 -2.94 2.71
C ALA A 193 14.25 -2.58 4.02
N THR A 194 14.77 -1.35 4.13
CA THR A 194 15.26 -0.79 5.40
C THR A 194 14.18 0.04 6.09
N PRO A 195 14.06 -0.03 7.43
CA PRO A 195 13.19 0.84 8.21
C PRO A 195 13.46 2.33 7.90
N SER A 196 12.40 3.13 7.88
CA SER A 196 12.51 4.57 7.61
C SER A 196 11.63 5.39 8.55
N LYS A 197 12.03 6.64 8.79
CA LYS A 197 11.19 7.62 9.49
C LYS A 197 10.09 8.20 8.58
N LEU A 198 10.31 8.12 7.26
CA LEU A 198 9.38 8.66 6.27
C LEU A 198 8.08 7.87 6.23
N TRP A 199 6.94 8.53 6.38
CA TRP A 199 5.60 7.91 6.42
C TRP A 199 5.33 7.12 5.15
N ARG A 200 5.56 7.73 3.98
CA ARG A 200 5.43 7.05 2.69
C ARG A 200 6.24 5.76 2.60
N ARG A 201 7.44 5.70 3.19
CA ARG A 201 8.25 4.47 3.15
C ARG A 201 7.70 3.41 4.11
N ARG A 202 7.25 3.80 5.30
CA ARG A 202 6.63 2.90 6.29
C ARG A 202 5.35 2.28 5.72
N VAL A 203 4.43 3.10 5.22
CA VAL A 203 3.14 2.66 4.68
C VAL A 203 3.36 1.73 3.48
N MET A 204 4.26 2.08 2.55
CA MET A 204 4.50 1.26 1.36
C MET A 204 5.35 0.01 1.64
N ALA A 205 6.10 -0.03 2.76
CA ALA A 205 6.85 -1.23 3.16
C ALA A 205 5.94 -2.43 3.44
N PHE A 206 4.68 -2.19 3.80
CA PHE A 206 3.66 -3.23 3.98
C PHE A 206 3.64 -4.22 2.82
N LEU A 207 3.58 -3.72 1.58
CA LEU A 207 3.56 -4.55 0.36
C LEU A 207 4.80 -5.42 0.18
N ASN A 208 5.90 -5.09 0.85
CA ASN A 208 7.14 -5.85 0.78
C ASN A 208 7.26 -6.86 1.93
N GLN A 209 6.59 -6.60 3.05
CA GLN A 209 6.64 -7.44 4.26
C GLN A 209 5.56 -8.52 4.28
N VAL A 210 4.39 -8.27 3.68
CA VAL A 210 3.31 -9.25 3.66
C VAL A 210 3.66 -10.52 2.87
N PRO A 211 3.07 -11.67 3.25
CA PRO A 211 3.23 -12.91 2.50
C PRO A 211 2.80 -12.79 1.04
N PHE A 212 3.45 -13.59 0.17
CA PHE A 212 3.14 -13.58 -1.26
C PHE A 212 1.73 -14.08 -1.55
N ASP A 213 1.24 -15.09 -0.83
CA ASP A 213 -0.11 -15.64 -1.03
C ASP A 213 -1.21 -14.63 -0.69
N PHE A 214 -1.00 -13.79 0.33
CA PHE A 214 -1.89 -12.65 0.62
C PHE A 214 -1.99 -11.69 -0.58
N LEU A 215 -0.86 -11.29 -1.14
CA LEU A 215 -0.86 -10.41 -2.32
C LEU A 215 -1.51 -11.07 -3.54
N ARG A 216 -1.39 -12.38 -3.68
CA ARG A 216 -2.05 -13.12 -4.77
C ARG A 216 -3.57 -13.11 -4.64
N LEU A 217 -4.10 -13.21 -3.41
CA LEU A 217 -5.53 -13.07 -3.14
C LEU A 217 -6.02 -11.66 -3.50
N VAL A 218 -5.32 -10.63 -3.01
CA VAL A 218 -5.65 -9.23 -3.32
C VAL A 218 -5.61 -8.98 -4.83
N GLN A 219 -4.57 -9.44 -5.51
CA GLN A 219 -4.41 -9.35 -6.96
C GLN A 219 -5.61 -9.94 -7.70
N ARG A 220 -5.95 -11.21 -7.42
CA ARG A 220 -7.07 -11.90 -8.06
C ARG A 220 -8.40 -11.19 -7.85
N ALA A 221 -8.63 -10.69 -6.64
CA ALA A 221 -9.84 -9.91 -6.35
C ALA A 221 -9.87 -8.60 -7.13
N LEU A 222 -8.76 -7.85 -7.20
CA LEU A 222 -8.68 -6.61 -7.97
C LEU A 222 -8.83 -6.82 -9.48
N ASP A 223 -8.36 -7.95 -10.00
CA ASP A 223 -8.48 -8.31 -11.42
C ASP A 223 -9.96 -8.55 -11.83
N CYS A 224 -10.80 -8.97 -10.88
CA CYS A 224 -12.24 -9.13 -11.08
C CYS A 224 -13.01 -7.79 -11.06
N MET A 225 -12.39 -6.66 -10.70
CA MET A 225 -13.08 -5.37 -10.54
C MET A 225 -12.97 -4.50 -11.79
N PRO A 226 -14.01 -4.35 -12.64
CA PRO A 226 -13.91 -3.51 -13.83
C PRO A 226 -13.51 -2.05 -13.49
N VAL A 227 -12.74 -1.41 -14.37
CA VAL A 227 -12.28 -0.02 -14.20
C VAL A 227 -13.33 0.99 -14.69
N GLU A 228 -14.17 0.59 -15.65
CA GLU A 228 -15.37 1.29 -16.11
C GLU A 228 -16.51 0.29 -16.27
N GLU A 229 -17.74 0.71 -15.91
CA GLU A 229 -18.96 0.06 -16.36
C GLU A 229 -19.05 0.30 -17.87
N SER A 230 -18.65 -0.69 -18.68
CA SER A 230 -18.84 -0.59 -20.12
C SER A 230 -20.35 -0.45 -20.38
N PRO A 231 -20.82 0.61 -21.06
CA PRO A 231 -22.23 0.72 -21.44
C PRO A 231 -22.67 -0.39 -22.41
N ALA A 232 -21.74 -1.24 -22.87
CA ALA A 232 -22.04 -2.45 -23.63
C ALA A 232 -22.68 -3.57 -22.78
N GLN A 233 -22.59 -3.54 -21.45
CA GLN A 233 -23.31 -4.48 -20.56
C GLN A 233 -24.70 -4.00 -20.16
N SER A 234 -25.08 -2.75 -20.50
CA SER A 234 -26.42 -2.21 -20.24
C SER A 234 -27.37 -2.27 -21.46
N ARG A 235 -27.04 -3.09 -22.47
CA ARG A 235 -27.93 -3.41 -23.60
C ARG A 235 -28.07 -4.91 -23.78
N GLY A 236 -28.92 -5.49 -22.94
CA GLY A 236 -29.33 -6.89 -23.00
C GLY A 236 -30.22 -7.22 -21.82
N ALA A 237 -31.27 -6.43 -21.57
CA ALA A 237 -32.36 -6.85 -20.68
C ALA A 237 -33.20 -7.89 -21.42
N ASP A 238 -32.66 -9.10 -21.56
CA ASP A 238 -33.31 -10.36 -21.93
C ASP A 238 -32.18 -11.40 -22.12
N ASP A 239 -31.59 -11.85 -21.02
CA ASP A 239 -31.09 -13.23 -20.91
C ASP A 239 -31.01 -13.57 -19.42
N ASP A 240 -31.70 -14.64 -19.04
CA ASP A 240 -31.65 -15.31 -17.73
C ASP A 240 -30.27 -15.97 -17.53
N ASP A 241 -29.19 -15.20 -17.67
CA ASP A 241 -27.86 -15.66 -17.32
C ASP A 241 -27.70 -15.53 -15.80
N GLU A 242 -27.83 -16.67 -15.11
CA GLU A 242 -27.39 -16.84 -13.73
C GLU A 242 -26.01 -16.18 -13.59
N GLU A 243 -25.94 -15.09 -12.82
CA GLU A 243 -24.73 -14.29 -12.61
C GLU A 243 -23.60 -15.24 -12.17
N GLU A 244 -22.67 -15.53 -13.09
CA GLU A 244 -21.65 -16.56 -12.87
C GLU A 244 -20.88 -16.21 -11.59
N PRO A 245 -20.89 -17.08 -10.56
CA PRO A 245 -20.34 -16.73 -9.26
C PRO A 245 -18.87 -16.37 -9.42
N LEU A 246 -18.50 -15.18 -8.99
CA LEU A 246 -17.12 -14.71 -9.03
C LEU A 246 -16.19 -15.78 -8.45
N PRO A 247 -15.01 -16.02 -9.07
CA PRO A 247 -14.07 -17.06 -8.64
C PRO A 247 -13.29 -16.66 -7.37
N LEU A 248 -13.99 -16.14 -6.35
CA LEU A 248 -13.42 -15.67 -5.09
C LEU A 248 -13.64 -16.73 -4.00
N GLU A 249 -12.54 -17.35 -3.61
CA GLU A 249 -12.47 -18.25 -2.46
C GLU A 249 -12.67 -17.49 -1.13
N ALA A 250 -13.02 -18.20 -0.07
CA ALA A 250 -13.25 -17.64 1.28
C ALA A 250 -12.10 -16.75 1.79
N ALA A 251 -10.85 -17.06 1.44
CA ALA A 251 -9.67 -16.28 1.83
C ALA A 251 -9.59 -14.88 1.19
N HIS A 252 -10.31 -14.61 0.10
CA HIS A 252 -10.33 -13.28 -0.52
C HIS A 252 -11.02 -12.25 0.38
N LYS A 253 -12.00 -12.67 1.19
CA LYS A 253 -12.73 -11.81 2.14
C LYS A 253 -11.83 -11.15 3.19
N PRO A 254 -11.11 -11.92 4.03
CA PRO A 254 -10.17 -11.31 4.98
C PRO A 254 -9.05 -10.56 4.25
N ALA A 255 -8.57 -11.06 3.10
CA ALA A 255 -7.52 -10.38 2.33
C ALA A 255 -7.92 -8.97 1.89
N MET A 256 -9.10 -8.83 1.28
CA MET A 256 -9.62 -7.54 0.81
C MET A 256 -9.97 -6.60 1.96
N ASN A 257 -10.48 -7.14 3.07
CA ASN A 257 -10.78 -6.33 4.25
C ASN A 257 -9.48 -5.75 4.87
N ILE A 258 -8.42 -6.55 5.03
CA ILE A 258 -7.09 -6.08 5.47
C ILE A 258 -6.54 -5.06 4.48
N PHE A 259 -6.61 -5.35 3.18
CA PHE A 259 -6.09 -4.47 2.14
C PHE A 259 -6.80 -3.10 2.13
N ALA A 260 -8.12 -3.07 2.29
CA ALA A 260 -8.90 -1.83 2.39
C ALA A 260 -8.50 -0.99 3.62
N HIS A 261 -8.21 -1.61 4.77
CA HIS A 261 -7.71 -0.90 5.94
C HIS A 261 -6.31 -0.30 5.68
N TRP A 262 -5.45 -1.02 4.97
CA TRP A 262 -4.16 -0.47 4.54
C TRP A 262 -4.31 0.70 3.56
N LEU A 263 -5.27 0.66 2.63
CA LEU A 263 -5.54 1.78 1.72
C LEU A 263 -5.94 3.06 2.44
N VAL A 264 -6.54 2.98 3.64
CA VAL A 264 -6.77 4.17 4.48
C VAL A 264 -5.46 4.85 4.90
N LEU A 265 -4.38 4.09 5.14
CA LEU A 265 -3.06 4.67 5.36
C LEU A 265 -2.47 5.24 4.07
N VAL A 266 -2.73 4.61 2.91
CA VAL A 266 -2.30 5.14 1.61
C VAL A 266 -3.00 6.46 1.28
N MET A 267 -4.26 6.65 1.70
CA MET A 267 -4.99 7.92 1.59
C MET A 267 -4.30 9.07 2.33
N LEU A 268 -3.50 8.78 3.36
CA LEU A 268 -2.68 9.76 4.08
C LEU A 268 -1.39 10.12 3.35
N LEU A 269 -1.14 9.57 2.16
CA LEU A 269 0.03 9.89 1.33
C LEU A 269 -0.31 10.80 0.14
N ASP A 270 -1.48 11.42 0.17
CA ASP A 270 -2.01 12.25 -0.92
C ASP A 270 -1.22 13.54 -1.18
N GLY A 271 -0.40 13.99 -0.22
CA GLY A 271 0.55 15.07 -0.41
C GLY A 271 1.75 14.69 -1.29
N VAL A 272 2.06 13.39 -1.40
CA VAL A 272 3.20 12.89 -2.16
C VAL A 272 2.86 12.87 -3.64
N TRP A 273 3.42 13.79 -4.43
CA TRP A 273 3.03 14.03 -5.83
C TRP A 273 3.00 12.81 -6.77
N TRP A 274 3.81 11.78 -6.51
CA TRP A 274 3.86 10.55 -7.33
C TRP A 274 2.98 9.41 -6.78
N ILE A 275 2.44 9.54 -5.56
CA ILE A 275 1.41 8.64 -5.02
C ILE A 275 0.04 9.31 -5.23
N GLY A 276 -0.10 10.54 -4.75
CA GLY A 276 -1.32 11.33 -4.83
C GLY A 276 -2.50 10.55 -4.27
N ASP A 277 -3.61 10.59 -4.99
CA ASP A 277 -4.90 10.12 -4.51
C ASP A 277 -5.20 8.63 -4.84
N ILE A 278 -4.15 7.83 -5.05
CA ILE A 278 -4.28 6.39 -5.36
C ILE A 278 -5.05 5.66 -4.26
N GLY A 279 -4.77 5.95 -2.99
CA GLY A 279 -5.42 5.27 -1.87
C GLY A 279 -6.94 5.46 -1.87
N HIS A 280 -7.39 6.70 -2.07
CA HIS A 280 -8.82 7.04 -2.13
C HIS A 280 -9.50 6.41 -3.35
N TRP A 281 -8.84 6.51 -4.50
CA TRP A 281 -9.37 5.95 -5.74
C TRP A 281 -9.56 4.43 -5.69
N GLU A 282 -8.52 3.69 -5.27
CA GLU A 282 -8.59 2.23 -5.19
C GLU A 282 -9.59 1.77 -4.13
N LEU A 283 -9.67 2.47 -3.00
CA LEU A 283 -10.65 2.15 -1.96
C LEU A 283 -12.09 2.38 -2.46
N GLY A 284 -12.33 3.48 -3.19
CA GLY A 284 -13.63 3.74 -3.82
C GLY A 284 -14.04 2.64 -4.81
N ARG A 285 -13.10 2.08 -5.56
CA ARG A 285 -13.36 0.94 -6.45
C ARG A 285 -13.74 -0.33 -5.69
N ILE A 286 -13.02 -0.61 -4.60
CA ILE A 286 -13.31 -1.77 -3.75
C ILE A 286 -14.70 -1.63 -3.10
N ILE A 287 -15.05 -0.45 -2.60
CA ILE A 287 -16.38 -0.19 -2.03
C ILE A 287 -17.49 -0.46 -3.06
N HIS A 288 -17.37 0.15 -4.25
CA HIS A 288 -18.35 -0.07 -5.35
C HIS A 288 -18.47 -1.54 -5.74
N PHE A 289 -17.35 -2.26 -5.80
CA PHE A 289 -17.35 -3.69 -6.08
C PHE A 289 -18.03 -4.51 -4.98
N ILE A 290 -17.78 -4.19 -3.72
CA ILE A 290 -18.40 -4.88 -2.58
C ILE A 290 -19.92 -4.68 -2.58
N GLU A 291 -20.39 -3.46 -2.87
CA GLU A 291 -21.81 -3.12 -2.98
C GLU A 291 -22.52 -3.85 -4.12
N THR A 292 -21.87 -3.93 -5.30
CA THR A 292 -22.46 -4.50 -6.52
C THR A 292 -22.44 -6.03 -6.55
N GLN A 293 -21.38 -6.65 -6.05
CA GLN A 293 -21.16 -8.10 -6.16
C GLN A 293 -21.57 -8.87 -4.89
N GLY A 294 -22.23 -8.19 -3.94
CA GLY A 294 -22.68 -8.81 -2.70
C GLY A 294 -21.54 -9.45 -1.90
N PHE A 295 -20.35 -8.87 -1.94
CA PHE A 295 -19.20 -9.33 -1.15
C PHE A 295 -19.46 -9.02 0.33
N VAL A 296 -20.32 -9.82 0.96
CA VAL A 296 -20.85 -9.53 2.30
C VAL A 296 -19.70 -9.50 3.28
N LEU A 297 -19.35 -8.30 3.77
CA LEU A 297 -18.59 -8.15 4.99
C LEU A 297 -19.51 -8.57 6.14
N ASP A 298 -19.01 -9.40 7.09
CA ASP A 298 -19.79 -9.81 8.27
C ASP A 298 -19.91 -8.62 9.24
N LEU A 299 -20.72 -7.63 8.84
CA LEU A 299 -21.04 -6.44 9.63
C LEU A 299 -22.21 -6.77 10.54
N ALA A 300 -22.14 -6.31 11.79
CA ALA A 300 -23.30 -6.35 12.67
C ALA A 300 -24.40 -5.41 12.14
N GLU A 301 -25.65 -5.66 12.52
CA GLU A 301 -26.77 -4.80 12.15
C GLU A 301 -26.53 -3.36 12.61
N GLY A 302 -26.57 -2.41 11.67
CA GLY A 302 -26.30 -0.99 11.94
C GLY A 302 -24.81 -0.61 12.05
N GLU A 303 -23.89 -1.55 11.83
CA GLU A 303 -22.45 -1.26 11.81
C GLU A 303 -22.00 -0.77 10.43
N THR A 304 -21.32 0.38 10.40
CA THR A 304 -20.68 0.87 9.18
C THR A 304 -19.27 0.31 9.02
N TRP A 305 -18.86 0.01 7.78
CA TRP A 305 -17.50 -0.42 7.50
C TRP A 305 -16.55 0.77 7.60
N TRP A 306 -15.51 0.63 8.44
CA TRP A 306 -14.63 1.75 8.76
C TRP A 306 -13.86 2.31 7.55
N PRO A 307 -13.25 1.48 6.67
CA PRO A 307 -12.63 1.98 5.44
C PRO A 307 -13.60 2.79 4.56
N GLU A 308 -14.84 2.34 4.42
CA GLU A 308 -15.88 3.08 3.69
C GLU A 308 -16.14 4.45 4.30
N THR A 309 -16.27 4.51 5.63
CA THR A 309 -16.46 5.77 6.36
C THR A 309 -15.29 6.73 6.13
N MET A 310 -14.05 6.24 6.18
CA MET A 310 -12.86 7.06 5.93
C MET A 310 -12.79 7.54 4.48
N CYS A 311 -13.19 6.68 3.52
CA CYS A 311 -13.31 7.03 2.11
C CYS A 311 -14.35 8.15 1.90
N ALA A 312 -15.53 8.03 2.51
CA ALA A 312 -16.59 9.02 2.45
C ALA A 312 -16.14 10.36 3.04
N ILE A 313 -15.48 10.35 4.21
CA ILE A 313 -14.92 11.57 4.81
C ILE A 313 -13.93 12.22 3.84
N LYS A 314 -12.97 11.45 3.29
CA LYS A 314 -12.00 11.96 2.33
C LYS A 314 -12.64 12.57 1.08
N SER A 315 -13.73 11.98 0.59
CA SER A 315 -14.50 12.54 -0.54
C SER A 315 -15.09 13.93 -0.23
N THR A 316 -15.47 14.20 1.02
CA THR A 316 -15.99 15.53 1.40
C THR A 316 -14.90 16.60 1.45
N LEU A 317 -13.63 16.20 1.65
CA LEU A 317 -12.48 17.12 1.65
C LEU A 317 -12.15 17.61 0.24
N GLY A 318 -12.27 16.74 -0.78
CA GLY A 318 -11.93 17.06 -2.17
C GLY A 318 -13.00 17.83 -2.96
N GLY A 319 -14.14 18.15 -2.35
CA GLY A 319 -15.29 18.81 -3.00
C GLY A 319 -15.28 20.34 -2.99
N ALA A 320 -14.24 20.98 -2.44
CA ALA A 320 -14.20 22.42 -2.21
C ALA A 320 -13.29 23.22 -3.17
N ALA A 321 -12.99 22.71 -4.37
CA ALA A 321 -12.18 23.40 -5.38
C ALA A 321 -12.89 23.54 -6.74
#